data_AF-A0A811PUT0-F1
#
_entry.id   AF-A0A811PUT0-F1
#
_cell.length_a   1.000
_cell.length_b   1.000
_cell.length_c   1.000
_cell.angle_alpha   90.00
_cell.angle_beta   90.00
_cell.angle_gamma   90.00
#
_symmetry.space_group_name_H-M   'P 1'
#
loop_
_entity.id
_entity.type
_entity.pdbx_description
1 polymer ?
#
loop_
_entity_poly.entity_id
_entity_poly.type
_entity_poly.pdbx_seq_one_letter_code
_entity_poly.pdbx_strand_id
1 'polypeptide(L)'
;MGVDKLEFTGSTGTGQIVLELAARSNLKLVTLELGGKSPFVVMDDTDVDEAVELAHHEVFFNQGQCCCTGSRTFVHELVYDEFVEKSKAHAL
;
A
#
# COMPACT_ATOMS: atom_id res chain seq x y z
N MET A 1 -27.68 -21.32 -8.83
CA MET A 1 -26.69 -20.23 -9.03
C MET A 1 -25.47 -20.85 -9.68
N GLY A 2 -24.97 -20.28 -10.79
CA GLY A 2 -23.92 -20.88 -11.63
C GLY A 2 -22.56 -20.18 -11.57
N VAL A 3 -22.21 -19.58 -10.41
CA VAL A 3 -20.90 -18.97 -10.19
C VAL A 3 -20.19 -19.74 -9.07
N ASP A 4 -19.07 -20.35 -9.41
CA ASP A 4 -18.35 -21.29 -8.53
C ASP A 4 -17.23 -20.64 -7.70
N LYS A 5 -16.67 -19.53 -8.18
CA LYS A 5 -15.64 -18.72 -7.49
C LYS A 5 -15.85 -17.24 -7.78
N LEU A 6 -15.46 -16.40 -6.83
CA LEU A 6 -15.39 -14.95 -6.97
C LEU A 6 -14.00 -14.45 -6.54
N GLU A 7 -13.44 -13.53 -7.32
CA GLU A 7 -12.22 -12.79 -6.98
C GLU A 7 -12.54 -11.29 -7.05
N PHE A 8 -12.18 -10.56 -6.00
CA PHE A 8 -12.51 -9.15 -5.85
C PHE A 8 -11.30 -8.35 -5.40
N THR A 9 -11.03 -7.25 -6.11
CA THR A 9 -10.05 -6.25 -5.73
C THR A 9 -10.76 -4.93 -5.42
N GLY A 10 -10.53 -4.35 -4.25
CA GLY A 10 -11.19 -3.09 -3.87
C GLY A 10 -11.01 -2.72 -2.40
N SER A 11 -11.97 -1.97 -1.85
CA SER A 11 -11.90 -1.55 -0.44
C SER A 11 -12.22 -2.70 0.51
N THR A 12 -11.64 -2.66 1.72
CA THR A 12 -11.91 -3.65 2.77
C THR A 12 -13.39 -3.72 3.14
N GLY A 13 -14.08 -2.57 3.19
CA GLY A 13 -15.51 -2.52 3.49
C GLY A 13 -16.37 -3.23 2.44
N THR A 14 -16.10 -3.01 1.15
CA THR A 14 -16.81 -3.72 0.08
C THR A 14 -16.44 -5.21 0.06
N GLY A 15 -15.18 -5.57 0.32
CA GLY A 15 -14.73 -6.95 0.41
C GLY A 15 -15.48 -7.77 1.47
N GLN A 16 -15.78 -7.16 2.62
CA GLN A 16 -16.59 -7.79 3.68
C GLN A 16 -18.01 -8.12 3.20
N ILE A 17 -18.65 -7.18 2.49
CA ILE A 17 -19.99 -7.38 1.92
C ILE A 17 -19.97 -8.51 0.88
N VAL A 18 -18.97 -8.51 0.00
CA VAL A 18 -18.77 -9.54 -1.01
C VAL A 18 -18.66 -10.93 -0.36
N LEU A 19 -17.85 -11.05 0.69
CA LEU A 19 -17.67 -12.30 1.44
C LEU A 19 -18.97 -12.78 2.10
N GLU A 20 -19.72 -11.88 2.74
CA GLU A 20 -21.01 -12.18 3.37
C GLU A 20 -22.05 -12.69 2.36
N LEU A 21 -22.15 -12.04 1.20
CA LEU A 21 -23.09 -12.43 0.14
C LEU A 21 -22.68 -13.76 -0.52
N ALA A 22 -21.38 -14.01 -0.68
CA ALA A 22 -20.87 -15.30 -1.15
C ALA A 22 -21.22 -16.43 -0.17
N ALA A 23 -21.07 -16.18 1.13
CA ALA A 23 -21.41 -17.14 2.18
C ALA A 23 -22.92 -17.46 2.23
N ARG A 24 -23.77 -16.43 2.11
CA ARG A 24 -25.24 -16.58 2.14
C ARG A 24 -25.83 -17.25 0.90
N SER A 25 -25.08 -17.31 -0.20
CA SER A 25 -25.59 -17.83 -1.48
C SER A 25 -25.31 -19.32 -1.62
N ASN A 26 -24.13 -19.69 -2.13
CA ASN A 26 -23.76 -21.07 -2.45
C ASN A 26 -22.38 -21.47 -1.89
N LEU A 27 -21.84 -20.71 -0.93
CA LEU A 27 -20.51 -20.93 -0.36
C LEU A 27 -19.40 -21.01 -1.42
N LYS A 28 -19.54 -20.23 -2.51
CA LYS A 28 -18.52 -20.14 -3.56
C LYS A 28 -17.18 -19.73 -2.95
N LEU A 29 -16.09 -20.19 -3.55
CA LEU A 29 -14.74 -19.79 -3.14
C LEU A 29 -14.56 -18.28 -3.36
N VAL A 30 -13.89 -17.61 -2.43
CA VAL A 30 -13.64 -16.16 -2.48
C VAL A 30 -12.16 -15.86 -2.29
N THR A 31 -11.62 -14.99 -3.14
CA THR A 31 -10.32 -14.34 -2.96
C THR A 31 -10.53 -12.82 -2.91
N LEU A 32 -9.89 -12.14 -1.96
CA LEU A 32 -10.04 -10.70 -1.74
C LEU A 32 -8.67 -10.01 -1.70
N GLU A 33 -8.44 -9.08 -2.63
CA GLU A 33 -7.29 -8.17 -2.63
C GLU A 33 -7.76 -6.78 -2.19
N LEU A 34 -7.39 -6.38 -0.98
CA LEU A 34 -8.02 -5.27 -0.28
C LEU A 34 -7.08 -4.06 -0.10
N GLY A 35 -7.52 -3.06 0.64
CA GLY A 35 -6.72 -1.88 0.94
C GLY A 35 -5.53 -2.19 1.86
N GLY A 36 -4.48 -1.38 1.75
CA GLY A 36 -3.29 -1.45 2.59
C GLY A 36 -2.97 -0.14 3.32
N LYS A 37 -2.10 -0.24 4.32
CA LYS A 37 -1.41 0.90 4.95
C LYS A 37 0.07 0.54 5.12
N SER A 38 0.69 0.20 4.00
CA SER A 38 2.03 -0.40 3.95
C SER A 38 3.10 0.52 4.55
N PRO A 39 3.99 -0.01 5.40
CA PRO A 39 5.16 0.72 5.87
C PRO A 39 6.31 0.63 4.87
N PHE A 40 7.11 1.70 4.78
CA PHE A 40 8.42 1.75 4.14
C PHE A 40 9.44 2.12 5.22
N VAL A 41 10.53 1.36 5.37
CA VAL A 41 11.48 1.52 6.49
C VAL A 41 12.87 1.83 5.94
N VAL A 42 13.43 2.98 6.32
CA VAL A 42 14.76 3.46 5.92
C VAL A 42 15.71 3.35 7.11
N MET A 43 16.81 2.62 6.93
CA MET A 43 17.84 2.41 7.95
C MET A 43 19.02 3.37 7.74
N ASP A 44 19.88 3.51 8.75
CA ASP A 44 21.02 4.43 8.74
C ASP A 44 22.16 4.02 7.81
N ASP A 45 22.19 2.75 7.40
CA ASP A 45 23.16 2.18 6.46
C ASP A 45 22.72 2.28 4.98
N THR A 46 21.58 2.93 4.71
CA THR A 46 21.03 3.08 3.36
C THR A 46 21.56 4.34 2.66
N ASP A 47 21.69 4.31 1.34
CA ASP A 47 21.88 5.52 0.53
C ASP A 47 20.63 6.40 0.62
N VAL A 48 20.78 7.59 1.22
CA VAL A 48 19.66 8.51 1.47
C VAL A 48 19.06 9.04 0.16
N ASP A 49 19.86 9.24 -0.89
CA ASP A 49 19.35 9.71 -2.18
C ASP A 49 18.46 8.63 -2.83
N GLU A 50 18.92 7.38 -2.85
CA GLU A 50 18.12 6.25 -3.34
C GLU A 50 16.85 6.04 -2.50
N ALA A 51 16.96 6.14 -1.18
CA ALA A 51 15.83 5.98 -0.28
C ALA A 51 14.74 7.05 -0.54
N VAL A 52 15.12 8.29 -0.83
CA VAL A 52 14.20 9.39 -1.15
C VAL A 52 13.46 9.14 -2.46
N GLU A 53 14.18 8.74 -3.51
CA GLU A 53 13.61 8.40 -4.82
C GLU A 53 12.58 7.26 -4.69
N LEU A 54 12.97 6.17 -4.02
CA LEU A 54 12.08 5.03 -3.79
C LEU A 54 10.87 5.41 -2.95
N ALA A 55 11.05 6.16 -1.86
CA ALA A 55 9.94 6.56 -1.01
C ALA A 55 8.93 7.46 -1.75
N HIS A 56 9.42 8.36 -2.62
CA HIS A 56 8.54 9.18 -3.46
C HIS A 56 7.76 8.34 -4.46
N HIS A 57 8.44 7.43 -5.16
CA HIS A 57 7.77 6.53 -6.08
C HIS A 57 6.70 5.69 -5.36
N GLU A 58 7.05 5.07 -4.23
CA GLU A 58 6.16 4.21 -3.44
C GLU A 58 4.90 4.93 -2.94
N VAL A 59 4.97 6.23 -2.65
CA VAL A 59 3.82 6.99 -2.13
C VAL A 59 3.04 7.77 -3.19
N PHE A 60 3.71 8.30 -4.22
CA PHE A 60 3.11 9.19 -5.22
C PHE A 60 2.85 8.54 -6.58
N PHE A 61 3.37 7.33 -6.83
CA PHE A 61 3.03 6.58 -8.05
C PHE A 61 1.51 6.48 -8.23
N ASN A 62 1.05 6.69 -9.48
CA ASN A 62 -0.37 6.69 -9.84
C ASN A 62 -1.24 7.59 -8.92
N GLN A 63 -0.70 8.75 -8.52
CA GLN A 63 -1.36 9.72 -7.64
C GLN A 63 -1.74 9.09 -6.28
N GLY A 64 -0.94 8.12 -5.82
CA GLY A 64 -1.15 7.37 -4.59
C GLY A 64 -2.27 6.32 -4.67
N GLN A 65 -2.91 6.15 -5.84
CA GLN A 65 -4.01 5.19 -6.04
C GLN A 65 -3.45 3.79 -6.32
N CYS A 66 -2.78 3.21 -5.33
CA CYS A 66 -2.27 1.85 -5.35
C CYS A 66 -2.56 1.17 -4.01
N CYS A 67 -2.84 -0.14 -4.00
CA CYS A 67 -3.15 -0.86 -2.75
C CYS A 67 -1.92 -1.07 -1.87
N CYS A 68 -0.74 -1.18 -2.48
CA CYS A 68 0.52 -1.45 -1.80
C CYS A 68 1.34 -0.20 -1.46
N THR A 69 0.83 1.01 -1.75
CA THR A 69 1.48 2.31 -1.48
C THR A 69 2.20 2.34 -0.13
N GLY A 70 3.48 2.71 -0.13
CA GLY A 70 4.34 2.94 1.04
C GLY A 70 3.92 4.15 1.88
N SER A 71 2.65 4.21 2.28
CA SER A 71 1.97 5.38 2.86
C SER A 71 2.35 5.70 4.31
N ARG A 72 3.34 5.00 4.87
CA ARG A 72 3.96 5.26 6.17
C ARG A 72 5.47 5.03 6.04
N THR A 73 6.23 6.10 5.92
CA THR A 73 7.69 6.05 5.87
C THR A 73 8.27 6.20 7.27
N PHE A 74 8.96 5.18 7.76
CA PHE A 74 9.72 5.20 9.01
C PHE A 74 11.19 5.36 8.66
N VAL A 75 11.87 6.34 9.24
CA VAL A 75 13.26 6.66 8.92
C VAL A 75 14.07 6.64 10.21
N HIS A 76 15.22 5.99 10.17
CA HIS A 76 16.14 5.92 11.30
C HIS A 76 16.61 7.31 11.72
N GLU A 77 16.71 7.55 13.04
CA GLU A 77 16.93 8.89 13.60
C GLU A 77 18.22 9.57 13.09
N LEU A 78 19.27 8.79 12.82
CA LEU A 78 20.56 9.30 12.34
C LEU A 78 20.50 9.90 10.93
N VAL A 79 19.51 9.53 10.11
CA VAL A 79 19.36 9.98 8.71
C VAL A 79 18.04 10.71 8.46
N TYR A 80 17.20 10.88 9.48
CA TYR A 80 15.86 11.48 9.36
C TYR A 80 15.89 12.89 8.78
N ASP A 81 16.72 13.78 9.34
CA ASP A 81 16.75 15.19 8.92
C ASP A 81 17.23 15.33 7.47
N GLU A 82 18.26 14.59 7.09
CA GLU A 82 18.77 14.58 5.71
C GLU A 82 17.70 14.05 4.74
N PHE A 83 17.06 12.93 5.08
CA PHE A 83 16.00 12.33 4.27
C PHE A 83 14.83 13.30 4.06
N VAL A 84 14.40 14.00 5.11
CA VAL A 84 13.29 14.96 5.04
C VAL A 84 13.63 16.16 4.15
N GLU A 85 14.84 16.72 4.28
CA GLU A 85 15.25 17.86 3.46
C GLU A 85 15.38 17.47 1.98
N LYS A 86 16.02 16.33 1.69
CA LYS A 86 16.10 15.80 0.33
C LYS A 86 14.73 15.46 -0.25
N SER A 87 13.84 14.92 0.57
CA SER A 87 12.46 14.63 0.17
C SER A 87 11.69 15.87 -0.24
N LYS A 88 11.80 16.96 0.53
CA LYS A 88 11.16 18.24 0.18
C LYS A 88 11.72 18.80 -1.13
N ALA A 89 13.04 18.72 -1.32
CA ALA A 89 13.69 19.21 -2.53
C ALA A 89 13.25 18.42 -3.78
N HIS A 90 13.10 17.10 -3.67
CA HIS A 90 12.64 16.24 -4.76
C HIS A 90 11.17 16.51 -5.15
N ALA A 91 10.35 17.01 -4.23
CA ALA A 91 8.94 17.31 -4.49
C ALA A 91 8.69 18.66 -5.21
N LEU A 92 9.72 19.50 -5.37
CA LEU A 92 9.66 20.82 -6.03
C LEU A 92 10.07 20.75 -7.51
#